data_AF-V7CDI0-F1
#
_entry.id   AF-V7CDI0-F1
#
_cell.length_a   1.000
_cell.length_b   1.000
_cell.length_c   1.000
_cell.angle_alpha   90.00
_cell.angle_beta   90.00
_cell.angle_gamma   90.00
#
_symmetry.space_group_name_H-M   'P 1'
#
loop_
_entity.id
_entity.type
_entity.pdbx_description
1 polymer ?
#
loop_
_entity_poly.entity_id
_entity_poly.type
_entity_poly.pdbx_seq_one_letter_code
_entity_poly.pdbx_strand_id
1 'polypeptide(L)' 'LTFVWFNNTAYPSEFYGPTGPEASQAQAFTFLVRDQRLGANVGSAQGPTGLGKYLMRSPTGEVIFGGETMRFWDLR' A
#
# COMPACT_ATOMS: atom_id res chain seq x y z
N LEU A 1 -23.44 5.81 -0.86
CA LEU A 1 -22.71 4.76 -0.11
C LEU A 1 -21.28 4.60 -0.60
N THR A 2 -21.01 4.56 -1.91
CA THR A 2 -19.63 4.47 -2.45
C THR A 2 -18.76 5.69 -2.13
N PHE A 3 -19.31 6.91 -2.18
CA PHE A 3 -18.53 8.13 -1.96
C PHE A 3 -17.80 8.19 -0.60
N VAL A 4 -18.49 7.89 0.51
CA VAL A 4 -17.88 7.91 1.86
C VAL A 4 -16.80 6.84 2.04
N TRP A 5 -16.86 5.75 1.27
CA TRP A 5 -15.93 4.63 1.39
C TRP A 5 -14.60 4.81 0.65
N PHE A 6 -14.53 5.74 -0.31
CA PHE A 6 -13.37 5.91 -1.19
C PHE A 6 -12.85 7.35 -1.29
N ASN A 7 -13.69 8.36 -1.03
CA ASN A 7 -13.31 9.76 -1.24
C ASN A 7 -12.83 10.40 0.06
N ASN A 8 -11.50 10.51 0.22
CA ASN A 8 -10.84 11.16 1.36
C ASN A 8 -10.76 12.69 1.25
N THR A 9 -11.23 13.29 0.15
CA THR A 9 -11.23 14.76 -0.02
C THR A 9 -12.51 15.37 0.56
N ALA A 10 -13.66 14.83 0.18
CA ALA A 10 -14.96 15.24 0.72
C ALA A 10 -15.24 14.63 2.09
N TYR A 11 -14.61 13.49 2.41
CA TYR A 11 -14.66 12.84 3.72
C TYR A 11 -13.24 12.69 4.27
N PRO A 12 -12.67 13.75 4.88
CA PRO A 12 -11.28 13.71 5.32
C PRO A 12 -11.05 12.67 6.41
N SER A 13 -9.98 11.88 6.24
CA SER A 13 -9.67 10.75 7.10
C SER A 13 -9.34 11.18 8.53
N GLU A 14 -8.97 12.44 8.76
CA GLU A 14 -8.79 13.03 10.09
C GLU A 14 -10.09 13.07 10.90
N PHE A 15 -11.24 13.16 10.23
CA PHE A 15 -12.55 13.23 10.88
C PHE A 15 -13.31 11.89 10.80
N TYR A 16 -13.11 11.13 9.72
CA TYR A 16 -13.88 9.92 9.43
C TYR A 16 -13.09 8.61 9.55
N GLY A 17 -11.79 8.70 9.87
CA GLY A 17 -10.89 7.57 9.84
C GLY A 17 -10.47 7.18 8.41
N PRO A 18 -9.48 6.29 8.27
CA PRO A 18 -8.97 5.91 6.96
C PRO A 18 -9.97 5.08 6.18
N THR A 19 -10.00 5.29 4.86
CA THR A 19 -10.71 4.38 3.95
C THR A 19 -10.10 2.98 3.97
N GLY A 20 -10.83 1.98 3.49
CA GLY A 20 -10.30 0.61 3.36
C GLY A 20 -8.98 0.54 2.56
N PRO A 21 -8.90 1.18 1.37
CA PRO A 21 -7.66 1.31 0.62
C PRO A 21 -6.53 2.00 1.41
N GLU A 22 -6.83 3.10 2.12
CA GLU A 22 -5.84 3.82 2.95
C GLU A 22 -5.25 2.94 4.05
N ALA A 23 -6.11 2.25 4.81
CA ALA A 23 -5.65 1.38 5.88
C ALA A 23 -4.76 0.24 5.36
N SER A 24 -5.11 -0.34 4.21
CA SER A 24 -4.32 -1.42 3.59
C SER A 24 -2.93 -0.94 3.15
N GLN A 25 -2.85 0.23 2.53
CA GLN A 25 -1.57 0.80 2.08
C GLN A 25 -0.72 1.28 3.27
N ALA A 26 -1.35 1.87 4.29
CA ALA A 26 -0.67 2.29 5.51
C ALA A 26 -0.02 1.10 6.25
N GLN A 27 -0.68 -0.07 6.25
CA GLN A 27 -0.09 -1.30 6.80
C GLN A 27 1.17 -1.71 6.02
N ALA A 28 1.11 -1.77 4.69
CA ALA A 28 2.25 -2.13 3.86
C ALA A 28 3.43 -1.16 4.06
N PHE A 29 3.15 0.15 4.13
CA PHE A 29 4.15 1.17 4.42
C PHE A 29 4.80 0.99 5.80
N THR A 30 4.00 0.69 6.82
CA THR A 30 4.50 0.47 8.19
C THR A 30 5.54 -0.65 8.23
N PHE A 31 5.25 -1.79 7.59
CA PHE A 31 6.20 -2.91 7.54
C PHE A 31 7.40 -2.64 6.63
N LEU A 32 7.21 -1.94 5.51
CA LEU A 32 8.32 -1.53 4.66
C LEU A 32 9.31 -0.66 5.47
N VAL A 33 8.83 0.38 6.13
CA VAL A 33 9.67 1.29 6.93
C VAL A 33 10.34 0.55 8.09
N ARG A 34 9.58 -0.31 8.79
CA ARG A 34 10.13 -1.13 9.87
C ARG A 34 11.28 -1.99 9.38
N ASP A 35 11.06 -2.76 8.31
CA ASP A 35 12.03 -3.76 7.87
C ASP A 35 13.23 -3.10 7.18
N GLN A 36 13.03 -1.96 6.50
CA GLN A 36 14.11 -1.12 6.02
C GLN A 36 14.99 -0.61 7.18
N ARG A 37 14.38 -0.16 8.29
CA ARG A 37 15.12 0.24 9.50
C ARG A 37 15.87 -0.93 10.15
N LEU A 38 15.40 -2.16 9.97
CA LEU A 38 16.09 -3.38 10.41
C LEU A 38 17.16 -3.86 9.42
N GLY A 39 17.41 -3.12 8.33
CA GLY A 39 18.46 -3.42 7.35
C GLY A 39 18.03 -4.29 6.18
N ALA A 40 16.73 -4.52 5.98
CA ALA A 40 16.24 -5.24 4.81
C ALA A 40 16.33 -4.38 3.54
N ASN A 41 16.85 -4.95 2.46
CA ASN A 41 16.82 -4.32 1.13
C ASN A 41 15.44 -4.48 0.50
N VAL A 42 14.54 -3.53 0.79
CA VAL A 42 13.12 -3.59 0.38
C VAL A 42 12.90 -3.64 -1.13
N GLY A 43 13.84 -3.11 -1.93
CA GLY A 43 13.78 -3.12 -3.40
C GLY A 43 14.20 -4.45 -4.04
N SER A 44 14.96 -5.30 -3.34
CA SER A 44 15.41 -6.60 -3.84
C SER A 44 14.85 -7.78 -3.04
N ALA A 45 14.00 -7.52 -2.04
CA ALA A 45 13.39 -8.55 -1.22
C ALA A 45 12.31 -9.30 -2.02
N GLN A 46 12.62 -10.52 -2.43
CA GLN A 46 11.67 -11.42 -3.10
C GLN A 46 10.75 -12.09 -2.06
N GLY A 47 9.45 -12.06 -2.33
CA GLY A 47 8.44 -12.76 -1.54
C GLY A 47 8.26 -14.22 -1.96
N PRO A 48 7.46 -15.01 -1.21
CA PRO A 48 7.29 -16.44 -1.46
C PRO A 48 6.72 -16.78 -2.84
N THR A 49 5.98 -15.86 -3.46
CA THR A 49 5.37 -16.03 -4.79
C THR A 49 6.31 -15.66 -5.95
N GLY A 50 7.52 -15.21 -5.66
CA GLY A 50 8.46 -14.69 -6.65
C GLY A 50 8.28 -13.22 -7.01
N LEU A 51 7.18 -12.58 -6.59
CA LEU A 51 7.01 -11.13 -6.67
C LEU A 51 7.79 -10.43 -5.54
N GLY A 52 8.03 -9.13 -5.67
CA GLY A 52 8.65 -8.36 -4.60
C GLY A 52 7.78 -8.31 -3.34
N LYS A 53 8.39 -8.55 -2.18
CA LYS A 53 7.71 -8.62 -0.88
C LYS A 53 7.10 -7.27 -0.49
N TYR A 54 7.82 -6.18 -0.75
CA TYR A 54 7.40 -4.82 -0.37
C TYR A 54 7.03 -3.96 -1.58
N LEU A 55 7.78 -4.06 -2.67
CA LEU A 55 7.59 -3.27 -3.88
C LEU A 55 7.46 -4.20 -5.10
N MET A 56 6.55 -3.87 -6.00
CA MET A 56 6.36 -4.56 -7.28
C MET A 56 5.92 -3.58 -8.37
N ARG A 57 5.66 -4.09 -9.58
CA ARG A 57 5.17 -3.30 -10.71
C ARG A 57 3.65 -3.46 -10.86
N SER A 58 2.94 -2.37 -11.11
CA SER A 58 1.54 -2.42 -11.57
C SER A 58 1.45 -3.02 -12.98
N PRO A 59 0.25 -3.34 -13.49
CA PRO A 59 0.06 -3.76 -14.88
C PRO A 59 0.59 -2.75 -15.92
N THR A 60 0.72 -1.48 -15.54
CA THR A 60 1.23 -0.38 -16.38
C THR A 60 2.69 0.00 -16.07
N GLY A 61 3.36 -0.71 -15.16
CA GLY A 61 4.78 -0.53 -14.86
C GLY A 61 5.11 0.48 -13.75
N GLU A 62 4.10 1.04 -13.08
CA GLU A 62 4.31 1.92 -11.92
C GLU A 62 4.85 1.12 -10.73
N VAL A 63 5.65 1.75 -9.87
CA VAL A 63 6.10 1.12 -8.62
C VAL A 63 4.97 1.18 -7.61
N ILE A 64 4.55 0.03 -7.10
CA ILE A 64 3.43 -0.10 -6.16
C ILE A 64 3.81 -1.00 -4.98
N PHE A 65 3.03 -0.94 -3.90
CA PHE A 65 3.20 -1.87 -2.79
C PHE A 65 2.84 -3.30 -3.17
N GLY A 66 3.61 -4.25 -2.63
CA GLY A 66 3.44 -5.69 -2.84
C GLY A 66 2.36 -6.32 -1.96
N GLY A 67 2.09 -7.61 -2.21
CA GLY A 67 1.07 -8.36 -1.47
C GLY A 67 -0.36 -7.99 -1.86
N GLU A 68 -1.32 -8.25 -0.97
CA GLU A 68 -2.75 -8.09 -1.27
C GLU A 68 -3.16 -6.64 -1.58
N THR A 69 -2.39 -5.67 -1.09
CA THR A 69 -2.65 -4.24 -1.30
C THR A 69 -2.33 -3.76 -2.73
N MET A 70 -1.78 -4.64 -3.57
CA MET A 70 -1.65 -4.36 -5.02
C MET A 70 -2.99 -3.95 -5.66
N ARG A 71 -4.12 -4.42 -5.11
CA ARG A 71 -5.48 -4.08 -5.57
C ARG A 71 -5.88 -2.63 -5.27
N PHE A 72 -5.14 -1.95 -4.40
CA PHE A 72 -5.40 -0.59 -3.92
C PHE A 72 -4.32 0.41 -4.36
N TRP A 73 -3.58 0.08 -5.42
CA TRP A 73 -2.51 0.92 -5.95
C TRP A 73 -2.96 2.30 -6.47
N ASP A 74 -4.25 2.46 -6.79
CA ASP A 74 -4.85 3.74 -7.23
C ASP A 74 -5.13 4.72 -6.06
N LEU A 75 -4.85 4.35 -4.81
CA LEU A 75 -4.97 5.26 -3.68
C LEU A 75 -4.08 6.51 -3.86
N ARG A 76 -4.62 7.67 -3.49
CA ARG A 76 -3.97 8.98 -3.60
C ARG A 76 -4.09 9.76 -2.29
#